data_AF-A0AAN6K8D9-F1
#
_entry.id   AF-A0AAN6K8D9-F1
#
_cell.length_a   1.000
_cell.length_b   1.000
_cell.length_c   1.000
_cell.angle_alpha   90.00
_cell.angle_beta   90.00
_cell.angle_gamma   90.00
#
_symmetry.space_group_name_H-M   'P 1'
#
loop_
_entity.id
_entity.type
_entity.pdbx_description
1 polymer ?
#
loop_
_entity_poly.entity_id
_entity_poly.type
_entity_poly.pdbx_seq_one_letter_code
_entity_poly.pdbx_strand_id
1 'polypeptide(L)'
;MGEAMEVLRARWSHLYKDRLPCLAKARDPVQKHWPVFLDHCFARIVLDNAVGRDSPWTEIVKAPAVKHMTNAQLEAATQLAEKIVAGEAVLTELNDRSLQLRGRKRKVESNEEHASPPKKKQHTTGTISAYFVPSSSSPPNGKPSVSDTAAVEPVARVERPDVQITMAAELQRIADSTLTPFRKQTLTLLCEIPPGRYSTYQAMSDHITKTSHKTCARAVGNAMRNNPFAPEVPCHRILAADGSLGGFGGHWGENGKFAQKKHDLLHGEGVRFDSQGRVKGPPFRDFR
;
A
#
# COMPACT_ATOMS: atom_id res chain seq x y z
N MET A 1 -33.71 1.89 27.52
CA MET A 1 -32.92 2.48 26.41
C MET A 1 -31.52 1.88 26.26
N GLY A 2 -30.71 1.74 27.32
CA GLY A 2 -29.32 1.25 27.20
C GLY A 2 -29.16 -0.12 26.55
N GLU A 3 -29.98 -1.09 26.94
CA GLU A 3 -29.94 -2.48 26.44
C GLU A 3 -30.14 -2.58 24.91
N ALA A 4 -31.16 -1.91 24.36
CA ALA A 4 -31.43 -1.88 22.92
C ALA A 4 -30.26 -1.27 22.12
N MET A 5 -29.62 -0.22 22.64
CA MET A 5 -28.43 0.38 22.03
C MET A 5 -27.24 -0.59 22.05
N GLU A 6 -27.07 -1.38 23.11
CA GLU A 6 -25.97 -2.34 23.21
C GLU A 6 -26.20 -3.56 22.29
N VAL A 7 -27.44 -4.03 22.14
CA VAL A 7 -27.82 -5.04 21.14
C VAL A 7 -27.50 -4.55 19.71
N LEU A 8 -27.83 -3.29 19.38
CA LEU A 8 -27.48 -2.69 18.10
C LEU A 8 -25.95 -2.60 17.89
N ARG A 9 -25.17 -2.21 18.92
CA ARG A 9 -23.70 -2.20 18.86
C ARG A 9 -23.11 -3.59 18.65
N ALA A 10 -23.65 -4.60 19.33
CA ALA A 10 -23.21 -5.99 19.21
C ALA A 10 -23.51 -6.53 17.80
N ARG A 11 -24.73 -6.33 17.30
CA ARG A 11 -25.16 -6.72 15.94
C ARG A 11 -24.32 -6.05 14.86
N TRP A 12 -24.14 -4.73 14.93
CA TRP A 12 -23.24 -3.99 14.04
C TRP A 12 -21.80 -4.54 14.10
N SER A 13 -21.27 -4.77 15.30
CA SER A 13 -19.91 -5.28 15.50
C SER A 13 -19.72 -6.66 14.87
N HIS A 14 -20.67 -7.57 15.04
CA HIS A 14 -20.64 -8.90 14.43
C HIS A 14 -20.68 -8.84 12.89
N LEU A 15 -21.49 -7.94 12.32
CA LEU A 15 -21.62 -7.79 10.88
C LEU A 15 -20.30 -7.38 10.21
N TYR A 16 -19.60 -6.36 10.73
CA TYR A 16 -18.36 -5.87 10.10
C TYR A 16 -17.11 -6.67 10.49
N LYS A 17 -17.05 -7.28 11.69
CA LYS A 17 -15.90 -8.09 12.13
C LYS A 17 -15.91 -9.51 11.59
N ASP A 18 -17.10 -10.13 11.56
CA ASP A 18 -17.22 -11.57 11.33
C ASP A 18 -17.98 -11.87 10.03
N ARG A 19 -19.25 -11.44 9.93
CA ARG A 19 -20.15 -11.90 8.85
C ARG A 19 -19.68 -11.47 7.46
N LEU A 20 -19.46 -10.16 7.24
CA LEU A 20 -19.02 -9.65 5.94
C LEU A 20 -17.61 -10.14 5.55
N PRO A 21 -16.59 -10.14 6.43
CA PRO A 21 -15.30 -10.79 6.14
C PRO A 21 -15.39 -12.28 5.86
N CYS A 22 -16.30 -13.02 6.51
CA CYS A 22 -16.50 -14.45 6.26
C CYS A 22 -17.04 -14.70 4.84
N LEU A 23 -18.12 -14.00 4.46
CA LEU A 23 -18.71 -14.10 3.12
C LEU A 23 -17.68 -13.76 2.02
N ALA A 24 -16.89 -12.70 2.22
CA ALA A 24 -15.82 -12.33 1.28
C ALA A 24 -14.73 -13.41 1.15
N LYS A 25 -14.26 -13.97 2.27
CA LYS A 25 -13.25 -15.04 2.27
C LYS A 25 -13.79 -16.32 1.61
N ALA A 26 -15.06 -16.66 1.86
CA ALA A 26 -15.75 -17.78 1.23
C ALA A 26 -16.06 -17.55 -0.26
N ARG A 27 -15.94 -16.30 -0.75
CA ARG A 27 -16.37 -15.86 -2.08
C ARG A 27 -17.85 -16.16 -2.31
N ASP A 28 -18.66 -15.84 -1.32
CA ASP A 28 -20.11 -16.12 -1.33
C ASP A 28 -20.77 -15.53 -2.60
N PRO A 29 -21.59 -16.31 -3.33
CA PRO A 29 -22.18 -15.90 -4.60
C PRO A 29 -23.17 -14.74 -4.49
N VAL A 30 -23.59 -14.36 -3.28
CA VAL A 30 -24.42 -13.17 -3.03
C VAL A 30 -23.78 -11.86 -3.54
N GLN A 31 -22.46 -11.83 -3.76
CA GLN A 31 -21.79 -10.77 -4.51
C GLN A 31 -20.93 -11.38 -5.61
N LYS A 32 -21.14 -10.95 -6.87
CA LYS A 32 -20.32 -11.38 -8.02
C LYS A 32 -18.82 -11.06 -7.84
N HIS A 33 -18.49 -10.01 -7.07
CA HIS A 33 -17.13 -9.64 -6.74
C HIS A 33 -17.06 -9.02 -5.34
N TRP A 34 -16.12 -9.50 -4.52
CA TRP A 34 -15.81 -8.94 -3.20
C TRP A 34 -14.57 -8.04 -3.30
N PRO A 35 -14.71 -6.69 -3.25
CA PRO A 35 -13.59 -5.77 -3.42
C PRO A 35 -12.68 -5.66 -2.18
N VAL A 36 -13.14 -6.12 -1.02
CA VAL A 36 -12.43 -6.02 0.26
C VAL A 36 -12.65 -7.27 1.12
N PHE A 37 -11.70 -7.55 2.03
CA PHE A 37 -11.67 -8.77 2.86
C PHE A 37 -11.38 -8.50 4.35
N LEU A 38 -11.11 -7.24 4.72
CA LEU A 38 -10.72 -6.85 6.08
C LEU A 38 -11.87 -6.09 6.76
N ASP A 39 -12.07 -6.37 8.05
CA ASP A 39 -13.11 -5.83 8.93
C ASP A 39 -13.31 -4.30 8.82
N HIS A 40 -12.22 -3.55 8.97
CA HIS A 40 -12.21 -2.09 8.91
C HIS A 40 -12.50 -1.55 7.50
N CYS A 41 -12.29 -2.33 6.45
CA CYS A 41 -12.70 -1.94 5.10
C CYS A 41 -14.23 -1.98 4.96
N PHE A 42 -14.90 -3.02 5.46
CA PHE A 42 -16.36 -3.07 5.52
C PHE A 42 -16.93 -1.97 6.38
N ALA A 43 -16.38 -1.78 7.59
CA ALA A 43 -16.78 -0.69 8.48
C ALA A 43 -16.67 0.68 7.79
N ARG A 44 -15.54 0.98 7.12
CA ARG A 44 -15.39 2.22 6.34
C ARG A 44 -16.48 2.37 5.27
N ILE A 45 -16.67 1.35 4.43
CA ILE A 45 -17.59 1.41 3.29
C ILE A 45 -19.02 1.62 3.76
N VAL A 46 -19.49 0.82 4.72
CA VAL A 46 -20.85 0.93 5.26
C VAL A 46 -21.05 2.28 5.95
N LEU A 47 -20.11 2.71 6.80
CA LEU A 47 -20.26 3.98 7.52
C LEU A 47 -20.21 5.20 6.59
N ASP A 48 -19.36 5.22 5.55
CA ASP A 48 -19.35 6.32 4.57
C ASP A 48 -20.69 6.44 3.82
N ASN A 49 -21.32 5.32 3.49
CA ASN A 49 -22.58 5.31 2.74
C ASN A 49 -23.82 5.53 3.63
N ALA A 50 -23.85 4.98 4.85
CA ALA A 50 -24.99 5.06 5.77
C ALA A 50 -24.97 6.31 6.66
N VAL A 51 -23.80 6.71 7.16
CA VAL A 51 -23.62 7.82 8.11
C VAL A 51 -23.01 9.04 7.42
N GLY A 52 -21.96 8.84 6.63
CA GLY A 52 -21.22 9.89 5.93
C GLY A 52 -22.05 10.67 4.91
N ARG A 53 -22.78 9.94 4.05
CA ARG A 53 -23.59 10.42 2.91
C ARG A 53 -22.80 11.24 1.89
N ASP A 54 -22.40 12.45 2.27
CA ASP A 54 -21.76 13.49 1.45
C ASP A 54 -20.37 13.89 1.99
N SER A 55 -19.99 13.42 3.19
CA SER A 55 -18.63 13.49 3.71
C SER A 55 -18.16 12.16 4.31
N PRO A 56 -16.84 11.89 4.44
CA PRO A 56 -16.34 10.71 5.14
C PRO A 56 -16.88 10.62 6.58
N TRP A 57 -17.33 9.43 7.02
CA TRP A 57 -18.00 9.26 8.32
C TRP A 57 -17.19 9.79 9.52
N THR A 58 -15.86 9.79 9.39
CA THR A 58 -14.88 10.28 10.36
C THR A 58 -15.00 11.77 10.69
N GLU A 59 -15.75 12.52 9.88
CA GLU A 59 -16.03 13.95 10.09
C GLU A 59 -17.31 14.17 10.92
N ILE A 60 -18.18 13.16 10.97
CA ILE A 60 -19.50 13.20 11.63
C ILE A 60 -19.44 12.48 13.00
N VAL A 61 -18.70 11.37 13.08
CA VAL A 61 -18.65 10.52 14.28
C VAL A 61 -17.21 10.35 14.76
N LYS A 62 -16.98 10.61 16.04
CA LYS A 62 -15.68 10.42 16.70
C LYS A 62 -15.30 8.93 16.73
N ALA A 63 -14.02 8.62 16.55
CA ALA A 63 -13.51 7.27 16.75
C ALA A 63 -13.45 6.93 18.26
N PRO A 64 -13.79 5.70 18.69
CA PRO A 64 -14.28 4.57 17.87
C PRO A 64 -15.80 4.67 17.59
N ALA A 65 -16.19 4.55 16.31
CA ALA A 65 -17.56 4.80 15.86
C ALA A 65 -18.64 4.02 16.63
N VAL A 66 -18.39 2.75 16.97
CA VAL A 66 -19.32 1.89 17.72
C VAL A 66 -19.76 2.52 19.05
N LYS A 67 -18.88 3.30 19.72
CA LYS A 67 -19.20 3.98 20.98
C LYS A 67 -19.94 5.30 20.78
N HIS A 68 -19.70 5.99 19.68
CA HIS A 68 -20.11 7.40 19.47
C HIS A 68 -21.23 7.61 18.43
N MET A 69 -21.66 6.57 17.72
CA MET A 69 -22.85 6.63 16.87
C MET A 69 -24.15 6.73 17.69
N THR A 70 -25.14 7.44 17.16
CA THR A 70 -26.52 7.43 17.65
C THR A 70 -27.23 6.11 17.29
N ASN A 71 -28.39 5.83 17.91
CA ASN A 71 -29.21 4.66 17.54
C ASN A 71 -29.55 4.67 16.04
N ALA A 72 -30.02 5.80 15.50
CA ALA A 72 -30.35 5.92 14.07
C ALA A 72 -29.13 5.68 13.16
N GLN A 73 -27.92 6.07 13.57
CA GLN A 73 -26.69 5.79 12.82
C GLN A 73 -26.29 4.31 12.88
N LEU A 74 -26.42 3.67 14.06
CA LEU A 74 -26.21 2.23 14.24
C LEU A 74 -27.22 1.40 13.44
N GLU A 75 -28.49 1.79 13.45
CA GLU A 75 -29.55 1.19 12.66
C GLU A 75 -29.27 1.31 11.16
N ALA A 76 -28.96 2.52 10.66
CA ALA A 76 -28.64 2.73 9.25
C ALA A 76 -27.42 1.92 8.79
N ALA A 77 -26.37 1.84 9.61
CA ALA A 77 -25.18 1.02 9.33
C ALA A 77 -25.50 -0.49 9.34
N THR A 78 -26.29 -0.95 10.32
CA THR A 78 -26.73 -2.35 10.44
C THR A 78 -27.60 -2.75 9.26
N GLN A 79 -28.61 -1.95 8.90
CA GLN A 79 -29.49 -2.19 7.77
C GLN A 79 -28.72 -2.24 6.44
N LEU A 80 -27.77 -1.31 6.21
CA LEU A 80 -26.97 -1.33 4.98
C LEU A 80 -26.05 -2.57 4.93
N ALA A 81 -25.46 -2.96 6.06
CA ALA A 81 -24.66 -4.19 6.13
C ALA A 81 -25.49 -5.45 5.87
N GLU A 82 -26.73 -5.50 6.37
CA GLU A 82 -27.65 -6.62 6.12
C GLU A 82 -28.10 -6.69 4.66
N LYS A 83 -28.34 -5.55 4.01
CA LYS A 83 -28.58 -5.49 2.56
C LYS A 83 -27.40 -6.02 1.74
N ILE A 84 -26.16 -5.79 2.18
CA ILE A 84 -24.98 -6.39 1.53
C ILE A 84 -24.95 -7.91 1.75
N VAL A 85 -25.28 -8.39 2.96
CA VAL A 85 -25.38 -9.83 3.29
C VAL A 85 -26.50 -10.53 2.53
N ALA A 86 -27.59 -9.83 2.21
CA ALA A 86 -28.73 -10.35 1.44
C ALA A 86 -28.57 -10.22 -0.09
N GLY A 87 -27.58 -9.46 -0.57
CA GLY A 87 -27.37 -9.18 -2.00
C GLY A 87 -28.22 -8.04 -2.56
N GLU A 88 -29.03 -7.39 -1.72
CA GLU A 88 -29.83 -6.21 -2.06
C GLU A 88 -28.98 -4.94 -2.28
N ALA A 89 -27.73 -4.94 -1.82
CA ALA A 89 -26.79 -3.84 -2.03
C ALA A 89 -25.45 -4.34 -2.57
N VAL A 90 -24.98 -3.74 -3.67
CA VAL A 90 -23.75 -4.14 -4.36
C VAL A 90 -22.53 -3.52 -3.67
N LEU A 91 -21.68 -4.35 -3.06
CA LEU A 91 -20.55 -3.88 -2.27
C LEU A 91 -19.50 -3.12 -3.10
N THR A 92 -19.35 -3.46 -4.39
CA THR A 92 -18.45 -2.75 -5.32
C THR A 92 -18.85 -1.29 -5.49
N GLU A 93 -20.13 -1.00 -5.73
CA GLU A 93 -20.63 0.36 -5.92
C GLU A 93 -20.48 1.21 -4.64
N LEU A 94 -20.80 0.62 -3.49
CA LEU A 94 -20.61 1.25 -2.18
C LEU A 94 -19.13 1.54 -1.89
N ASN A 95 -18.23 0.64 -2.26
CA ASN A 95 -16.79 0.84 -2.15
C ASN A 95 -16.32 2.01 -3.02
N ASP A 96 -16.77 2.06 -4.26
CA ASP A 96 -16.33 3.08 -5.22
C ASP A 96 -16.83 4.46 -4.83
N ARG A 97 -18.09 4.58 -4.35
CA ARG A 97 -18.59 5.81 -3.73
C ARG A 97 -17.75 6.22 -2.50
N SER A 98 -17.45 5.29 -1.60
CA SER A 98 -16.62 5.55 -0.41
C SER A 98 -15.16 5.94 -0.76
N LEU A 99 -14.62 5.48 -1.89
CA LEU A 99 -13.32 5.92 -2.41
C LEU A 99 -13.39 7.31 -3.05
N GLN A 100 -14.40 7.59 -3.89
CA GLN A 100 -14.61 8.91 -4.51
C GLN A 100 -14.77 10.01 -3.44
N LEU A 101 -15.57 9.72 -2.40
CA LEU A 101 -15.82 10.58 -1.26
C LEU A 101 -14.53 11.00 -0.53
N ARG A 102 -13.58 10.08 -0.40
CA ARG A 102 -12.28 10.30 0.25
C ARG A 102 -11.20 10.82 -0.71
N GLY A 103 -11.41 10.67 -2.03
CA GLY A 103 -10.56 11.22 -3.08
C GLY A 103 -10.82 12.70 -3.35
N ARG A 104 -12.03 13.20 -3.07
CA ARG A 104 -12.31 14.64 -3.04
C ARG A 104 -11.60 15.28 -1.83
N LYS A 105 -10.45 15.92 -2.06
CA LYS A 105 -9.96 16.95 -1.14
C LYS A 105 -11.04 18.03 -1.03
N ARG A 106 -11.61 18.24 0.17
CA ARG A 106 -12.46 19.40 0.44
C ARG A 106 -11.63 20.66 0.19
N LYS A 107 -11.97 21.40 -0.86
CA LYS A 107 -11.56 22.79 -1.00
C LYS A 107 -12.37 23.55 0.04
N VAL A 108 -11.71 24.19 1.00
CA VAL A 108 -12.39 25.11 1.91
C VAL A 108 -12.78 26.31 1.06
N GLU A 109 -14.09 26.51 0.89
CA GLU A 109 -14.62 27.60 0.06
C GLU A 109 -14.58 28.91 0.86
N SER A 110 -13.50 29.67 0.68
CA SER A 110 -13.56 31.13 0.80
C SER A 110 -14.17 31.66 -0.49
N ASN A 111 -15.38 32.24 -0.40
CA ASN A 111 -16.02 32.91 -1.53
C ASN A 111 -15.13 34.04 -2.04
N GLU A 112 -14.84 34.02 -3.34
CA GLU A 112 -14.90 35.22 -4.17
C GLU A 112 -15.19 34.78 -5.62
N GLU A 113 -16.19 35.42 -6.21
CA GLU A 113 -16.72 35.08 -7.52
C GLU A 113 -15.80 35.63 -8.62
N HIS A 114 -15.57 34.87 -9.69
CA HIS A 114 -15.51 35.42 -11.05
C HIS A 114 -15.78 34.31 -12.07
N ALA A 115 -16.75 34.54 -12.95
CA ALA A 115 -17.34 33.51 -13.80
C ALA A 115 -16.73 33.44 -15.21
N SER A 116 -16.64 32.24 -15.79
CA SER A 116 -16.67 32.02 -17.24
C SER A 116 -16.96 30.55 -17.62
N PRO A 117 -17.52 30.29 -18.83
CA PRO A 117 -18.37 29.11 -19.09
C PRO A 117 -17.63 27.85 -19.60
N PRO A 118 -18.31 26.68 -19.69
CA PRO A 118 -17.63 25.37 -19.66
C PRO A 118 -17.20 24.84 -21.04
N LYS A 119 -16.04 24.16 -21.08
CA LYS A 119 -15.64 23.29 -22.20
C LYS A 119 -16.05 21.84 -21.92
N LYS A 120 -16.92 21.30 -22.78
CA LYS A 120 -17.38 19.91 -22.79
C LYS A 120 -16.20 18.92 -22.84
N LYS A 121 -16.25 17.86 -22.04
CA LYS A 121 -15.60 16.57 -22.36
C LYS A 121 -16.62 15.45 -22.28
N GLN A 122 -16.51 14.52 -23.21
CA GLN A 122 -17.54 13.54 -23.53
C GLN A 122 -17.50 12.32 -22.58
N HIS A 123 -18.64 11.64 -22.49
CA HIS A 123 -18.74 10.30 -21.95
C HIS A 123 -17.82 9.32 -22.70
N THR A 124 -17.04 8.52 -21.98
CA THR A 124 -16.72 7.15 -22.38
C THR A 124 -16.91 6.22 -21.19
N THR A 125 -17.81 5.28 -21.38
CA THR A 125 -18.17 4.17 -20.48
C THR A 125 -17.00 3.29 -20.07
N GLY A 126 -16.95 2.92 -18.80
CA GLY A 126 -16.87 1.52 -18.36
C GLY A 126 -15.53 0.75 -18.41
N THR A 127 -15.36 -0.07 -17.38
CA THR A 127 -14.78 -1.43 -17.45
C THR A 127 -13.26 -1.60 -17.25
N ILE A 128 -12.92 -2.13 -16.07
CA ILE A 128 -11.88 -3.12 -15.75
C ILE A 128 -10.48 -2.90 -16.36
N SER A 129 -9.54 -2.46 -15.52
CA SER A 129 -8.10 -2.48 -15.84
C SER A 129 -7.55 -3.91 -15.78
N ALA A 130 -7.31 -4.51 -16.95
CA ALA A 130 -6.74 -5.85 -17.10
C ALA A 130 -5.20 -5.80 -17.18
N TYR A 131 -4.51 -6.70 -16.46
CA TYR A 131 -3.06 -6.91 -16.54
C TYR A 131 -2.66 -8.40 -16.44
N PHE A 132 -3.09 -9.17 -17.45
CA PHE A 132 -2.58 -10.48 -17.91
C PHE A 132 -3.25 -10.67 -19.31
N VAL A 133 -2.65 -11.18 -20.39
CA VAL A 133 -1.70 -12.30 -20.61
C VAL A 133 -0.65 -11.89 -21.71
N PRO A 134 0.14 -12.74 -22.42
CA PRO A 134 1.38 -12.31 -23.07
C PRO A 134 1.22 -12.00 -24.58
N SER A 135 2.28 -11.49 -25.22
CA SER A 135 2.35 -11.38 -26.68
C SER A 135 3.41 -12.31 -27.26
N SER A 136 3.01 -13.12 -28.23
CA SER A 136 3.89 -13.98 -29.03
C SER A 136 3.94 -13.49 -30.48
N SER A 137 5.04 -12.86 -30.88
CA SER A 137 5.54 -12.86 -32.27
C SER A 137 6.90 -12.17 -32.42
N SER A 138 7.78 -12.81 -33.17
CA SER A 138 8.92 -12.25 -33.90
C SER A 138 8.72 -12.62 -35.39
N PRO A 139 9.58 -12.29 -36.37
CA PRO A 139 10.78 -11.43 -36.36
C PRO A 139 10.50 -10.18 -37.27
N PRO A 140 11.19 -9.78 -38.38
CA PRO A 140 12.42 -10.24 -39.05
C PRO A 140 13.63 -9.28 -38.90
N ASN A 141 14.77 -9.89 -38.54
CA ASN A 141 16.14 -9.67 -39.02
C ASN A 141 16.46 -8.43 -39.91
N GLY A 142 17.38 -7.57 -39.44
CA GLY A 142 18.05 -6.54 -40.24
C GLY A 142 19.35 -6.05 -39.59
N LYS A 143 20.50 -6.35 -40.20
CA LYS A 143 21.81 -5.76 -39.82
C LYS A 143 22.00 -4.41 -40.52
N PRO A 144 22.53 -3.40 -39.82
CA PRO A 144 23.82 -2.80 -40.22
C PRO A 144 24.83 -2.91 -39.07
N SER A 145 26.09 -3.29 -39.34
CA SER A 145 27.17 -2.46 -39.86
C SER A 145 27.80 -1.55 -38.80
N VAL A 146 29.08 -1.84 -38.54
CA VAL A 146 30.04 -1.09 -37.71
C VAL A 146 30.04 0.42 -37.94
N SER A 147 30.09 1.21 -36.86
CA SER A 147 31.28 1.98 -36.42
C SER A 147 30.91 3.09 -35.44
N ASP A 148 31.29 2.97 -34.16
CA ASP A 148 32.08 4.00 -33.48
C ASP A 148 32.52 3.56 -32.08
N THR A 149 33.80 3.73 -31.80
CA THR A 149 34.44 3.36 -30.53
C THR A 149 34.45 4.54 -29.57
N ALA A 150 33.57 4.51 -28.56
CA ALA A 150 33.74 5.27 -27.34
C ALA A 150 33.90 4.28 -26.17
N ALA A 151 35.08 4.29 -25.55
CA ALA A 151 35.43 3.33 -24.50
C ALA A 151 34.54 3.54 -23.25
N VAL A 152 33.69 2.57 -22.95
CA VAL A 152 33.11 2.42 -21.61
C VAL A 152 34.12 1.61 -20.80
N GLU A 153 34.80 2.24 -19.86
CA GLU A 153 35.73 1.53 -18.97
C GLU A 153 34.99 0.40 -18.23
N PRO A 154 35.61 -0.78 -18.08
CA PRO A 154 34.99 -1.89 -17.39
C PRO A 154 34.88 -1.54 -15.90
N VAL A 155 33.65 -1.29 -15.43
CA VAL A 155 33.37 -1.16 -14.00
C VAL A 155 33.78 -2.47 -13.33
N ALA A 156 34.92 -2.43 -12.64
CA ALA A 156 35.53 -3.60 -12.03
C ALA A 156 34.49 -4.32 -11.16
N ARG A 157 34.40 -5.64 -11.33
CA ARG A 157 33.50 -6.49 -10.55
C ARG A 157 34.03 -6.55 -9.13
N VAL A 158 33.66 -5.57 -8.31
CA VAL A 158 34.02 -5.49 -6.89
C VAL A 158 33.66 -6.81 -6.24
N GLU A 159 34.67 -7.53 -5.75
CA GLU A 159 34.48 -8.77 -5.02
C GLU A 159 33.63 -8.44 -3.79
N ARG A 160 32.42 -9.01 -3.74
CA ARG A 160 31.47 -8.71 -2.69
C ARG A 160 31.99 -9.33 -1.39
N PRO A 161 32.28 -8.56 -0.32
CA PRO A 161 32.41 -9.15 1.00
C PRO A 161 31.10 -9.91 1.30
N ASP A 162 31.20 -11.09 1.91
CA ASP A 162 30.00 -11.90 2.12
C ASP A 162 29.06 -11.17 3.09
N VAL A 163 27.86 -10.85 2.61
CA VAL A 163 26.75 -10.27 3.38
C VAL A 163 26.58 -10.99 4.72
N GLN A 164 26.73 -12.32 4.74
CA GLN A 164 26.59 -13.15 5.93
C GLN A 164 27.59 -12.78 7.04
N ILE A 165 28.80 -12.33 6.68
CA ILE A 165 29.82 -11.88 7.63
C ILE A 165 29.46 -10.51 8.20
N THR A 166 28.95 -9.60 7.36
CA THR A 166 28.71 -8.20 7.77
C THR A 166 27.52 -7.98 8.70
N MET A 167 26.51 -8.85 8.68
CA MET A 167 25.24 -8.68 9.42
C MET A 167 24.86 -9.92 10.26
N ALA A 168 25.85 -10.73 10.66
CA ALA A 168 25.62 -12.00 11.36
C ALA A 168 24.78 -11.84 12.65
N ALA A 169 25.04 -10.79 13.44
CA ALA A 169 24.31 -10.52 14.68
C ALA A 169 22.83 -10.15 14.41
N GLU A 170 22.57 -9.30 13.41
CA GLU A 170 21.23 -8.92 12.97
C GLU A 170 20.44 -10.13 12.47
N LEU A 171 21.07 -10.97 11.65
CA LEU A 171 20.48 -12.20 11.13
C LEU A 171 20.11 -13.17 12.26
N GLN A 172 20.97 -13.33 13.26
CA GLN A 172 20.67 -14.15 14.43
C GLN A 172 19.51 -13.56 15.26
N ARG A 173 19.52 -12.24 15.54
CA ARG A 173 18.40 -11.56 16.23
C ARG A 173 17.07 -11.72 15.50
N ILE A 174 17.08 -11.67 14.15
CA ILE A 174 15.89 -11.93 13.33
C ILE A 174 15.44 -13.38 13.46
N ALA A 175 16.36 -14.34 13.40
CA ALA A 175 16.09 -15.78 13.52
C ALA A 175 15.46 -16.14 14.87
N ASP A 176 15.98 -15.61 15.98
CA ASP A 176 15.53 -15.93 17.34
C ASP A 176 14.23 -15.22 17.75
N SER A 177 13.80 -14.22 16.98
CA SER A 177 12.64 -13.39 17.31
C SER A 177 11.29 -14.11 17.24
N THR A 178 10.27 -13.56 17.90
CA THR A 178 8.86 -14.00 17.81
C THR A 178 8.13 -13.50 16.56
N LEU A 179 8.86 -12.99 15.55
CA LEU A 179 8.27 -12.45 14.34
C LEU A 179 7.66 -13.53 13.44
N THR A 180 6.56 -13.19 12.77
CA THR A 180 5.94 -14.03 11.73
C THR A 180 6.95 -14.42 10.64
N PRO A 181 6.87 -15.62 10.02
CA PRO A 181 7.81 -16.08 8.99
C PRO A 181 8.06 -15.06 7.87
N PHE A 182 7.00 -14.44 7.32
CA PHE A 182 7.11 -13.38 6.31
C PHE A 182 7.95 -12.18 6.77
N ARG A 183 7.79 -11.73 8.02
CA ARG A 183 8.59 -10.62 8.59
C ARG A 183 10.05 -11.04 8.78
N LYS A 184 10.33 -12.26 9.25
CA LYS A 184 11.71 -12.77 9.33
C LYS A 184 12.36 -12.76 7.95
N GLN A 185 11.75 -13.43 6.97
CA GLN A 185 12.23 -13.47 5.59
C GLN A 185 12.47 -12.06 5.00
N THR A 186 11.52 -11.14 5.17
CA THR A 186 11.63 -9.78 4.62
C THR A 186 12.76 -8.97 5.28
N LEU A 187 13.01 -9.15 6.58
CA LEU A 187 14.10 -8.46 7.30
C LEU A 187 15.46 -9.12 7.03
N THR A 188 15.53 -10.44 6.88
CA THR A 188 16.74 -11.13 6.38
C THR A 188 17.13 -10.63 5.00
N LEU A 189 16.17 -10.56 4.07
CA LEU A 189 16.37 -10.08 2.70
C LEU A 189 16.79 -8.59 2.64
N LEU A 190 16.34 -7.79 3.60
CA LEU A 190 16.74 -6.40 3.74
C LEU A 190 18.23 -6.24 4.11
N CYS A 191 18.79 -7.16 4.91
CA CYS A 191 20.22 -7.16 5.25
C CYS A 191 21.13 -7.45 4.05
N GLU A 192 20.59 -7.99 2.94
CA GLU A 192 21.37 -8.24 1.71
C GLU A 192 21.66 -6.98 0.89
N ILE A 193 20.94 -5.88 1.12
CA ILE A 193 21.17 -4.63 0.40
C ILE A 193 22.41 -3.97 1.03
N PRO A 194 23.55 -3.85 0.33
CA PRO A 194 24.76 -3.31 0.92
C PRO A 194 24.65 -1.80 1.16
N PRO A 195 25.48 -1.22 2.05
CA PRO A 195 25.58 0.22 2.23
C PRO A 195 25.80 0.95 0.89
N GLY A 196 25.16 2.10 0.72
CA GLY A 196 25.26 2.91 -0.50
C GLY A 196 24.40 2.39 -1.67
N ARG A 197 23.71 1.26 -1.50
CA ARG A 197 22.67 0.79 -2.42
C ARG A 197 21.30 0.88 -1.75
N TYR A 198 20.27 0.96 -2.59
CA TYR A 198 18.88 0.93 -2.19
C TYR A 198 18.14 -0.13 -3.01
N SER A 199 17.01 -0.64 -2.51
CA SER A 199 16.03 -1.37 -3.32
C SER A 199 14.65 -0.72 -3.18
N THR A 200 13.63 -1.28 -3.81
CA THR A 200 12.26 -0.75 -3.76
C THR A 200 11.28 -1.74 -3.16
N TYR A 201 10.18 -1.24 -2.59
CA TYR A 201 9.10 -2.10 -2.07
C TYR A 201 8.62 -3.11 -3.14
N GLN A 202 8.59 -2.69 -4.40
CA GLN A 202 8.22 -3.55 -5.53
C GLN A 202 9.27 -4.62 -5.78
N ALA A 203 10.54 -4.24 -5.99
CA ALA A 203 11.62 -5.19 -6.27
C ALA A 203 11.76 -6.28 -5.19
N MET A 204 11.64 -5.91 -3.91
CA MET A 204 11.64 -6.86 -2.80
C MET A 204 10.39 -7.76 -2.80
N SER A 205 9.20 -7.22 -3.10
CA SER A 205 7.98 -8.03 -3.22
C SER A 205 7.99 -8.97 -4.42
N ASP A 206 8.63 -8.57 -5.53
CA ASP A 206 8.82 -9.39 -6.72
C ASP A 206 9.73 -10.59 -6.39
N HIS A 207 10.82 -10.37 -5.63
CA HIS A 207 11.74 -11.44 -5.21
C HIS A 207 11.04 -12.46 -4.31
N ILE A 208 10.41 -12.02 -3.22
CA ILE A 208 9.69 -12.90 -2.28
C ILE A 208 8.57 -13.68 -3.00
N THR A 209 7.90 -13.06 -3.97
CA THR A 209 6.87 -13.71 -4.80
C THR A 209 7.45 -14.81 -5.70
N LYS A 210 8.68 -14.65 -6.19
CA LYS A 210 9.37 -15.66 -7.01
C LYS A 210 9.95 -16.80 -6.18
N THR A 211 10.44 -16.52 -4.96
CA THR A 211 11.19 -17.50 -4.15
C THR A 211 10.38 -18.19 -3.07
N SER A 212 9.21 -17.68 -2.68
CA SER A 212 8.42 -18.25 -1.57
C SER A 212 6.92 -18.20 -1.77
N HIS A 213 6.30 -17.01 -1.74
CA HIS A 213 4.85 -16.89 -1.76
C HIS A 213 4.41 -15.52 -2.27
N LYS A 214 3.24 -15.50 -2.93
CA LYS A 214 2.68 -14.27 -3.52
C LYS A 214 2.49 -13.18 -2.46
N THR A 215 3.24 -12.09 -2.62
CA THR A 215 3.20 -10.92 -1.73
C THR A 215 3.05 -9.63 -2.55
N CYS A 216 3.12 -8.47 -1.91
CA CYS A 216 3.03 -7.18 -2.59
C CYS A 216 3.82 -6.08 -1.87
N ALA A 217 4.14 -5.01 -2.60
CA ALA A 217 4.87 -3.84 -2.09
C ALA A 217 4.28 -3.26 -0.78
N ARG A 218 2.96 -3.33 -0.59
CA ARG A 218 2.29 -2.87 0.65
C ARG A 218 2.58 -3.79 1.85
N ALA A 219 2.69 -5.10 1.65
CA ALA A 219 3.07 -6.04 2.70
C ALA A 219 4.52 -5.83 3.12
N VAL A 220 5.43 -5.63 2.15
CA VAL A 220 6.83 -5.24 2.42
C VAL A 220 6.89 -3.92 3.18
N GLY A 221 6.15 -2.90 2.74
CA GLY A 221 6.06 -1.61 3.45
C GLY A 221 5.58 -1.73 4.90
N ASN A 222 4.62 -2.62 5.17
CA ASN A 222 4.18 -2.92 6.54
C ASN A 222 5.26 -3.65 7.36
N ALA A 223 6.08 -4.52 6.76
CA ALA A 223 7.22 -5.12 7.44
C ALA A 223 8.29 -4.06 7.78
N MET A 224 8.63 -3.17 6.84
CA MET A 224 9.57 -2.07 7.06
C MET A 224 9.11 -1.10 8.16
N ARG A 225 7.82 -0.75 8.17
CA ARG A 225 7.21 0.13 9.19
C ARG A 225 7.31 -0.44 10.60
N ASN A 226 7.28 -1.76 10.73
CA ASN A 226 7.29 -2.49 12.00
C ASN A 226 8.60 -3.28 12.17
N ASN A 227 9.73 -2.75 11.71
CA ASN A 227 11.04 -3.33 11.98
C ASN A 227 11.44 -3.05 13.44
N PRO A 228 11.54 -4.06 14.33
CA PRO A 228 11.94 -3.84 15.72
C PRO A 228 13.46 -3.70 15.89
N PHE A 229 14.25 -3.97 14.84
CA PHE A 229 15.70 -3.94 14.85
C PHE A 229 16.26 -2.70 14.11
N ALA A 230 15.46 -1.65 14.00
CA ALA A 230 15.93 -0.38 13.43
C ALA A 230 16.68 0.43 14.52
N PRO A 231 17.81 1.08 14.20
CA PRO A 231 18.35 1.31 12.85
C PRO A 231 19.27 0.22 12.28
N GLU A 232 19.77 -0.75 13.07
CA GLU A 232 20.80 -1.71 12.59
C GLU A 232 20.35 -2.52 11.36
N VAL A 233 19.11 -3.02 11.37
CA VAL A 233 18.47 -3.63 10.20
C VAL A 233 17.95 -2.50 9.30
N PRO A 234 18.50 -2.33 8.07
CA PRO A 234 18.59 -1.01 7.42
C PRO A 234 17.33 -0.63 6.62
N CYS A 235 16.18 -0.48 7.28
CA CYS A 235 14.88 -0.25 6.60
C CYS A 235 14.79 1.10 5.85
N HIS A 236 15.76 1.99 6.01
CA HIS A 236 15.94 3.18 5.17
C HIS A 236 16.38 2.84 3.73
N ARG A 237 17.01 1.68 3.48
CA ARG A 237 17.44 1.24 2.13
C ARG A 237 16.28 0.84 1.19
N ILE A 238 15.02 0.88 1.63
CA ILE A 238 13.84 0.56 0.80
C ILE A 238 13.05 1.81 0.41
N LEU A 239 12.98 2.10 -0.89
CA LEU A 239 12.38 3.30 -1.48
C LEU A 239 11.12 3.01 -2.30
N ALA A 240 10.48 4.08 -2.77
CA ALA A 240 9.40 3.98 -3.76
C ALA A 240 9.95 3.54 -5.13
N ALA A 241 9.05 3.06 -6.01
CA ALA A 241 9.43 2.50 -7.31
C ALA A 241 10.05 3.54 -8.27
N ASP A 242 9.78 4.82 -8.06
CA ASP A 242 10.30 5.96 -8.83
C ASP A 242 11.63 6.53 -8.27
N GLY A 243 12.18 5.93 -7.21
CA GLY A 243 13.39 6.40 -6.54
C GLY A 243 13.16 7.50 -5.49
N SER A 244 11.92 7.95 -5.25
CA SER A 244 11.60 8.87 -4.15
C SER A 244 11.69 8.18 -2.79
N LEU A 245 11.87 8.96 -1.72
CA LEU A 245 12.14 8.45 -0.37
C LEU A 245 11.08 7.47 0.18
N GLY A 246 9.83 7.56 -0.27
CA GLY A 246 8.75 6.67 0.19
C GLY A 246 8.42 6.83 1.68
N GLY A 247 8.34 5.72 2.42
CA GLY A 247 7.96 5.71 3.84
C GLY A 247 9.15 5.53 4.81
N PHE A 248 9.08 6.16 5.98
CA PHE A 248 10.01 5.96 7.09
C PHE A 248 9.39 6.26 8.46
N GLY A 249 9.74 5.50 9.50
CA GLY A 249 9.26 5.70 10.87
C GLY A 249 7.73 5.78 11.01
N GLY A 250 6.99 5.15 10.10
CA GLY A 250 5.52 5.22 10.04
C GLY A 250 4.91 6.47 9.42
N HIS A 251 5.71 7.38 8.87
CA HIS A 251 5.27 8.51 8.05
C HIS A 251 5.62 8.27 6.57
N TRP A 252 4.96 8.97 5.64
CA TRP A 252 5.11 8.80 4.19
C TRP A 252 5.41 10.11 3.47
N GLY A 253 6.24 10.05 2.43
CA GLY A 253 6.56 11.16 1.54
C GLY A 253 7.71 12.03 2.04
N GLU A 254 8.18 12.92 1.17
CA GLU A 254 9.30 13.86 1.41
C GLU A 254 9.03 14.83 2.59
N ASN A 255 7.77 15.18 2.82
CA ASN A 255 7.33 15.98 3.98
C ASN A 255 6.98 15.13 5.21
N GLY A 256 7.32 13.84 5.23
CA GLY A 256 7.11 12.96 6.37
C GLY A 256 8.02 13.34 7.55
N LYS A 257 7.54 13.21 8.78
CA LYS A 257 8.27 13.58 10.02
C LYS A 257 9.71 13.03 10.10
N PHE A 258 9.96 11.88 9.49
CA PHE A 258 11.27 11.22 9.49
C PHE A 258 11.94 11.16 8.10
N ALA A 259 11.43 11.91 7.11
CA ALA A 259 11.98 11.93 5.75
C ALA A 259 13.42 12.43 5.73
N GLN A 260 13.72 13.54 6.43
CA GLN A 260 15.09 14.05 6.59
C GLN A 260 16.02 12.99 7.19
N LYS A 261 15.62 12.36 8.32
CA LYS A 261 16.41 11.28 8.94
C LYS A 261 16.68 10.11 7.97
N LYS A 262 15.75 9.77 7.09
CA LYS A 262 15.96 8.74 6.05
C LYS A 262 16.94 9.20 4.98
N HIS A 263 16.79 10.44 4.51
CA HIS A 263 17.72 11.06 3.56
C HIS A 263 19.15 11.08 4.13
N ASP A 264 19.32 11.49 5.39
CA ASP A 264 20.63 11.61 6.04
C ASP A 264 21.32 10.25 6.22
N LEU A 265 20.57 9.20 6.59
CA LEU A 265 21.07 7.82 6.65
C LEU A 265 21.54 7.33 5.27
N LEU A 266 20.74 7.55 4.22
CA LEU A 266 21.10 7.18 2.85
C LEU A 266 22.32 7.96 2.35
N HIS A 267 22.35 9.27 2.60
CA HIS A 267 23.45 10.15 2.20
C HIS A 267 24.76 9.79 2.91
N GLY A 268 24.70 9.49 4.21
CA GLY A 268 25.84 9.02 5.00
C GLY A 268 26.39 7.67 4.54
N GLU A 269 25.55 6.82 3.96
CA GLU A 269 25.99 5.59 3.27
C GLU A 269 26.53 5.83 1.85
N GLY A 270 26.57 7.08 1.37
CA GLY A 270 27.08 7.43 0.05
C GLY A 270 26.05 7.49 -1.07
N VAL A 271 24.76 7.27 -0.77
CA VAL A 271 23.68 7.37 -1.77
C VAL A 271 23.58 8.80 -2.31
N ARG A 272 23.35 8.93 -3.62
CA ARG A 272 23.26 10.22 -4.33
C ARG A 272 21.85 10.49 -4.81
N PHE A 273 21.41 11.73 -4.64
CA PHE A 273 20.10 12.21 -5.08
C PHE A 273 20.22 13.11 -6.31
N ASP A 274 19.13 13.27 -7.06
CA ASP A 274 18.98 14.24 -8.15
C ASP A 274 18.31 15.55 -7.68
N SER A 275 18.11 16.48 -8.61
CA SER A 275 17.45 17.77 -8.33
C SER A 275 15.96 17.67 -8.01
N GLN A 276 15.37 16.47 -8.12
CA GLN A 276 13.98 16.16 -7.77
C GLN A 276 13.90 15.32 -6.47
N GLY A 277 15.00 15.17 -5.72
CA GLY A 277 15.03 14.41 -4.48
C GLY A 277 14.97 12.89 -4.64
N ARG A 278 15.18 12.37 -5.86
CA ARG A 278 15.15 10.92 -6.16
C ARG A 278 16.55 10.34 -6.15
N VAL A 279 16.69 9.09 -5.73
CA VAL A 279 17.99 8.40 -5.74
C VAL A 279 18.43 8.08 -7.17
N LYS A 280 19.71 8.37 -7.46
CA LYS A 280 20.35 8.07 -8.74
C LYS A 280 20.81 6.60 -8.81
N GLY A 281 20.72 6.04 -10.02
CA GLY A 281 21.13 4.67 -10.32
C GLY A 281 20.01 3.64 -10.12
N PRO A 282 20.18 2.39 -10.58
CA PRO A 282 19.15 1.37 -10.51
C PRO A 282 19.02 0.76 -9.11
N PRO A 283 17.80 0.34 -8.69
CA PRO A 283 17.62 -0.36 -7.43
C PRO A 283 18.32 -1.72 -7.44
N PHE A 284 18.88 -2.08 -6.29
CA PHE A 284 19.41 -3.40 -6.00
C PHE A 284 18.34 -4.48 -6.21
N ARG A 285 18.67 -5.47 -7.03
CA ARG A 285 17.83 -6.64 -7.34
C ARG A 285 18.60 -7.96 -7.22
N ASP A 286 19.88 -7.89 -6.84
CA ASP A 286 20.84 -9.01 -6.83
C ASP A 286 20.78 -9.82 -5.52
N PHE A 287 19.53 -10.04 -5.05
CA PHE A 287 19.20 -10.85 -3.88
C PHE A 287 19.58 -12.32 -4.09
N ARG A 288 19.86 -13.03 -2.99
CA ARG A 288 20.14 -14.48 -3.00
C ARG A 288 18.85 -15.33 -3.05
#